data_AF-A0AAW8NHK8-F1
#
_entry.id   AF-A0AAW8NHK8-F1
#
_cell.length_a   1.000
_cell.length_b   1.000
_cell.length_c   1.000
_cell.angle_alpha   90.00
_cell.angle_beta   90.00
_cell.angle_gamma   90.00
#
_symmetry.space_group_name_H-M   'P 1'
#
loop_
_entity.id
_entity.type
_entity.pdbx_description
1 polymer ?
#
loop_
_entity_poly.entity_id
_entity_poly.type
_entity_poly.pdbx_seq_one_letter_code
_entity_poly.pdbx_strand_id
1 'polypeptide(L)'
;MTSCIQNPRRYFAVLLITLFALSGCKSTPSAPPAPAKIIPAALSHLPSDVKVDGQDILDIQLALADRNLYMAENGHIKMISIKQCPLDISAHRGDFRYPESSSTAIAAALIDNYNSVEIDVMQLKDGTWVNHHDSQTGRATVYYTGERFKLERMSRKQYANLKLRAKGSNELLDIRPITAYEAFTAFAAYRGAGQLLNVEIKSEANGQELAELDNMLRHTVGIGGYYFSSSDMDMLEKLRGINPYTYLGFVQGAHPTSVDKVAADLRRGARNDDYYQENQNIIEFAGKYGTKRYRSRYKNYASSAGIKKINDKLGSNSGLHLDIRSFMQNPSVLNSAHRYGMKVYSYSINGTDYHQSQLTRLSKAKLPDGVIVDNTPYKICQKLFKAAIPKKRYQPLTAAGKYIASLPSDADFDRLNEMLGYQQEGYYISLNSGLKSIASAKTKTQKATRKIANTDAFGFPIIVDEEIDTTNSKTIILTLPSSNND
;
A
#
# COMPACT_ATOMS: atom_id res chain seq x y z
N MET A 1 -32.37 50.47 -64.77
CA MET A 1 -32.61 49.20 -65.46
C MET A 1 -31.89 48.08 -64.70
N THR A 2 -32.69 47.17 -64.10
CA THR A 2 -32.44 45.74 -63.74
C THR A 2 -31.04 45.35 -63.20
N SER A 3 -30.82 45.16 -61.89
CA SER A 3 -31.25 44.06 -60.98
C SER A 3 -30.86 42.64 -61.43
N CYS A 4 -29.99 42.00 -60.65
CA CYS A 4 -29.92 40.55 -60.52
C CYS A 4 -29.63 40.21 -59.05
N ILE A 5 -30.70 40.00 -58.28
CA ILE A 5 -30.67 39.50 -56.90
C ILE A 5 -30.67 37.96 -56.98
N GLN A 6 -29.56 37.34 -56.57
CA GLN A 6 -29.48 35.89 -56.42
C GLN A 6 -30.21 35.43 -55.15
N ASN A 7 -30.90 34.30 -55.32
CA ASN A 7 -32.04 33.84 -54.54
C ASN A 7 -31.61 33.19 -53.19
N PRO A 8 -32.02 33.70 -52.02
CA PRO A 8 -31.56 33.22 -50.70
C PRO A 8 -32.18 31.88 -50.27
N ARG A 9 -33.07 31.29 -51.08
CA ARG A 9 -33.82 30.08 -50.70
C ARG A 9 -33.03 28.77 -50.72
N ARG A 10 -31.88 28.69 -51.39
CA ARG A 10 -31.09 27.44 -51.45
C ARG A 10 -30.15 27.24 -50.26
N TYR A 11 -29.68 28.32 -49.61
CA TYR A 11 -28.80 28.21 -48.45
C TYR A 11 -29.57 27.84 -47.17
N PHE A 12 -30.82 28.25 -47.04
CA PHE A 12 -31.66 27.87 -45.89
C PHE A 12 -32.06 26.39 -45.90
N ALA A 13 -32.26 25.78 -47.07
CA ALA A 13 -32.60 24.36 -47.16
C ALA A 13 -31.43 23.44 -46.78
N VAL A 14 -30.20 23.81 -47.15
CA VAL A 14 -28.99 23.04 -46.80
C VAL A 14 -28.64 23.19 -45.31
N LEU A 15 -28.88 24.37 -44.72
CA LEU A 15 -28.68 24.61 -43.28
C LEU A 15 -29.71 23.87 -42.42
N LEU A 16 -30.98 23.79 -42.84
CA LEU A 16 -32.00 23.03 -42.10
C LEU A 16 -31.75 21.52 -42.14
N ILE A 17 -31.29 20.97 -43.27
CA ILE A 17 -31.00 19.53 -43.40
C ILE A 17 -29.77 19.12 -42.56
N THR A 18 -28.78 20.01 -42.42
CA THR A 18 -27.62 19.76 -41.53
C THR A 18 -27.98 19.91 -40.05
N LEU A 19 -28.91 20.79 -39.70
CA LEU A 19 -29.42 20.91 -38.32
C LEU A 19 -30.28 19.71 -37.89
N PHE A 20 -31.04 19.07 -38.80
CA PHE A 20 -31.78 17.84 -38.48
C PHE A 20 -30.90 16.57 -38.47
N ALA A 21 -29.78 16.56 -39.19
CA ALA A 21 -28.82 15.45 -39.15
C ALA A 21 -27.97 15.41 -37.87
N LEU A 22 -27.83 16.53 -37.15
CA LEU A 22 -27.08 16.61 -35.88
C LEU A 22 -27.94 16.34 -34.63
N SER A 23 -29.27 16.30 -34.77
CA SER A 23 -30.19 15.90 -33.68
C SER A 23 -30.39 14.37 -33.55
N GLY A 24 -29.70 13.56 -34.37
CA GLY A 24 -29.85 12.12 -34.43
C GLY A 24 -28.91 11.29 -33.54
N CYS A 25 -27.94 11.90 -32.85
CA CYS A 25 -27.15 11.22 -31.84
C CYS A 25 -27.96 11.11 -30.55
N LYS A 26 -28.91 10.17 -30.52
CA LYS A 26 -29.49 9.69 -29.26
C LYS A 26 -28.32 9.23 -28.39
N SER A 27 -28.10 9.98 -27.33
CA SER A 27 -27.45 9.54 -26.10
C SER A 27 -27.74 8.05 -25.88
N THR A 28 -26.67 7.24 -25.88
CA THR A 28 -26.71 5.86 -25.43
C THR A 28 -27.54 5.84 -24.14
N PRO A 29 -28.58 5.00 -24.02
CA PRO A 29 -29.32 4.90 -22.78
C PRO A 29 -28.30 4.62 -21.68
N SER A 30 -28.18 5.55 -20.73
CA SER A 30 -27.43 5.29 -19.51
C SER A 30 -27.96 3.97 -18.97
N ALA A 31 -27.08 2.97 -18.83
CA ALA A 31 -27.45 1.69 -18.26
C ALA A 31 -28.30 1.94 -17.01
N PRO A 32 -29.39 1.20 -16.79
CA PRO A 32 -30.18 1.35 -15.57
C PRO A 32 -29.23 1.35 -14.38
N PRO A 33 -29.36 2.31 -13.43
CA PRO A 33 -28.50 2.31 -12.25
C PRO A 33 -28.57 0.92 -11.64
N ALA A 34 -27.40 0.35 -11.34
CA ALA A 34 -27.33 -0.98 -10.75
C ALA A 34 -28.29 -1.02 -9.55
N PRO A 35 -29.10 -2.09 -9.41
CA PRO A 35 -30.08 -2.17 -8.34
C PRO A 35 -29.38 -1.92 -7.00
N ALA A 36 -29.98 -1.06 -6.17
CA ALA A 36 -29.42 -0.70 -4.89
C ALA A 36 -29.11 -1.97 -4.09
N LYS A 37 -27.87 -2.11 -3.63
CA LYS A 37 -27.43 -3.23 -2.81
C LYS A 37 -28.32 -3.36 -1.58
N ILE A 38 -29.00 -4.49 -1.45
CA ILE A 38 -29.84 -4.78 -0.30
C ILE A 38 -28.97 -5.41 0.78
N ILE A 39 -28.69 -4.66 1.85
CA ILE A 39 -27.97 -5.18 3.02
C ILE A 39 -28.99 -5.87 3.93
N PRO A 40 -28.83 -7.18 4.24
CA PRO A 40 -29.71 -7.86 5.18
C PRO A 40 -29.77 -7.15 6.54
N ALA A 41 -30.95 -7.12 7.18
CA ALA A 41 -31.15 -6.41 8.45
C ALA A 41 -30.12 -6.80 9.53
N ALA A 42 -29.72 -8.08 9.58
CA ALA A 42 -28.70 -8.58 10.50
C ALA A 42 -27.31 -7.95 10.29
N LEU A 43 -26.99 -7.47 9.08
CA LEU A 43 -25.71 -6.85 8.73
C LEU A 43 -25.78 -5.31 8.69
N SER A 44 -26.93 -4.71 8.99
CA SER A 44 -27.15 -3.25 8.92
C SER A 44 -26.24 -2.41 9.83
N HIS A 45 -25.64 -3.03 10.85
CA HIS A 45 -24.68 -2.40 11.75
C HIS A 45 -23.24 -2.38 11.21
N LEU A 46 -22.99 -3.04 10.08
CA LEU A 46 -21.69 -3.10 9.41
C LEU A 46 -21.56 -1.95 8.39
N PRO A 47 -20.33 -1.57 8.00
CA PRO A 47 -20.10 -0.57 6.97
C PRO A 47 -20.81 -0.91 5.65
N SER A 48 -21.15 0.12 4.87
CA SER A 48 -21.96 -0.02 3.64
C SER A 48 -21.32 -0.89 2.55
N ASP A 49 -19.98 -1.01 2.56
CA ASP A 49 -19.19 -1.84 1.66
C ASP A 49 -19.11 -3.32 2.11
N VAL A 50 -19.88 -3.75 3.11
CA VAL A 50 -19.93 -5.15 3.57
C VAL A 50 -20.34 -6.12 2.46
N LYS A 51 -19.62 -7.22 2.26
CA LYS A 51 -20.01 -8.26 1.31
C LYS A 51 -21.32 -8.93 1.73
N VAL A 52 -22.29 -9.05 0.82
CA VAL A 52 -23.63 -9.63 1.08
C VAL A 52 -23.97 -10.82 0.19
N ASP A 53 -23.12 -11.11 -0.79
CA ASP A 53 -23.24 -12.21 -1.74
C ASP A 53 -22.32 -13.38 -1.38
N GLY A 54 -22.71 -14.59 -1.77
CA GLY A 54 -21.93 -15.82 -1.57
C GLY A 54 -22.56 -16.79 -0.57
N GLN A 55 -22.08 -18.04 -0.63
CA GLN A 55 -22.52 -19.10 0.29
C GLN A 55 -22.10 -18.78 1.72
N ASP A 56 -23.00 -19.01 2.67
CA ASP A 56 -22.77 -18.82 4.11
C ASP A 56 -22.38 -17.39 4.51
N ILE A 57 -22.48 -16.40 3.61
CA ILE A 57 -21.92 -15.05 3.80
C ILE A 57 -22.50 -14.35 5.04
N LEU A 58 -23.79 -14.55 5.32
CA LEU A 58 -24.42 -14.00 6.52
C LEU A 58 -23.74 -14.51 7.81
N ASP A 59 -23.49 -15.82 7.89
CA ASP A 59 -22.88 -16.45 9.07
C ASP A 59 -21.39 -16.08 9.18
N ILE A 60 -20.68 -16.00 8.05
CA ILE A 60 -19.29 -15.53 7.96
C ILE A 60 -19.17 -14.10 8.47
N GLN A 61 -20.02 -13.19 8.00
CA GLN A 61 -19.98 -11.79 8.42
C GLN A 61 -20.30 -11.61 9.89
N LEU A 62 -21.27 -12.34 10.43
CA LEU A 62 -21.60 -12.28 11.86
C LEU A 62 -20.47 -12.86 12.73
N ALA A 63 -19.79 -13.93 12.27
CA ALA A 63 -18.62 -14.49 12.94
C ALA A 63 -17.41 -13.54 12.90
N LEU A 64 -17.20 -12.83 11.79
CA LEU A 64 -16.19 -11.76 11.69
C LEU A 64 -16.55 -10.57 12.58
N ALA A 65 -17.82 -10.17 12.61
CA ALA A 65 -18.29 -9.02 13.39
C ALA A 65 -18.10 -9.21 14.90
N ASP A 66 -18.23 -10.44 15.39
CA ASP A 66 -17.91 -10.80 16.77
C ASP A 66 -16.43 -10.49 17.14
N ARG A 67 -15.55 -10.47 16.13
CA ARG A 67 -14.13 -10.13 16.22
C ARG A 67 -13.83 -8.68 15.79
N ASN A 68 -14.83 -7.81 15.64
CA ASN A 68 -14.65 -6.44 15.14
C ASN A 68 -14.10 -6.40 13.69
N LEU A 69 -14.34 -7.44 12.91
CA LEU A 69 -13.96 -7.56 11.51
C LEU A 69 -15.19 -7.65 10.61
N TYR A 70 -15.02 -7.36 9.33
CA TYR A 70 -15.98 -7.71 8.30
C TYR A 70 -15.26 -7.92 6.97
N MET A 71 -15.87 -8.67 6.06
CA MET A 71 -15.40 -8.82 4.70
C MET A 71 -16.06 -7.74 3.84
N ALA A 72 -15.27 -6.94 3.12
CA ALA A 72 -15.79 -5.96 2.19
C ALA A 72 -16.08 -6.59 0.81
N GLU A 73 -16.81 -5.87 -0.05
CA GLU A 73 -17.16 -6.30 -1.40
C GLU A 73 -15.96 -6.66 -2.27
N ASN A 74 -14.84 -5.97 -2.07
CA ASN A 74 -13.56 -6.27 -2.73
C ASN A 74 -12.88 -7.55 -2.19
N GLY A 75 -13.50 -8.25 -1.23
CA GLY A 75 -12.99 -9.47 -0.61
C GLY A 75 -11.96 -9.24 0.49
N HIS A 76 -11.57 -7.99 0.77
CA HIS A 76 -10.61 -7.68 1.83
C HIS A 76 -11.27 -7.76 3.21
N ILE A 77 -10.49 -8.16 4.21
CA ILE A 77 -10.93 -8.08 5.61
C ILE A 77 -10.58 -6.70 6.17
N LYS A 78 -11.60 -6.05 6.73
CA LYS A 78 -11.50 -4.72 7.32
C LYS A 78 -11.98 -4.71 8.75
N MET A 79 -11.54 -3.71 9.50
CA MET A 79 -11.98 -3.47 10.87
C MET A 79 -13.30 -2.70 10.86
N ILE A 80 -14.29 -3.13 11.64
CA ILE A 80 -15.54 -2.37 11.84
C ILE A 80 -15.25 -1.04 12.54
N SER A 81 -14.32 -1.06 13.50
CA SER A 81 -13.91 0.11 14.26
C SER A 81 -12.43 0.06 14.63
N ILE A 82 -11.73 1.18 14.44
CA ILE A 82 -10.32 1.34 14.84
C ILE A 82 -10.15 2.04 16.19
N LYS A 83 -11.22 2.28 16.97
CA LYS A 83 -11.15 3.05 18.25
C LYS A 83 -10.11 2.53 19.25
N GLN A 84 -9.85 1.23 19.26
CA GLN A 84 -8.86 0.58 20.13
C GLN A 84 -7.41 0.66 19.62
N CYS A 85 -7.21 1.26 18.44
CA CYS A 85 -5.96 1.44 17.73
C CYS A 85 -5.78 2.94 17.42
N PRO A 86 -5.50 3.78 18.43
CA PRO A 86 -5.33 5.22 18.26
C PRO A 86 -3.94 5.53 17.68
N LEU A 87 -3.69 5.06 16.47
CA LEU A 87 -2.46 5.21 15.72
C LEU A 87 -2.81 5.67 14.31
N ASP A 88 -2.15 6.70 13.80
CA ASP A 88 -2.33 7.14 12.42
C ASP A 88 -1.58 6.18 11.47
N ILE A 89 -2.31 5.44 10.64
CA ILE A 89 -1.75 4.45 9.72
C ILE A 89 -1.79 5.01 8.30
N SER A 90 -0.60 5.34 7.78
CA SER A 90 -0.40 5.86 6.43
C SER A 90 0.03 4.76 5.48
N ALA A 91 -0.67 4.61 4.36
CA ALA A 91 -0.28 3.70 3.28
C ALA A 91 0.94 4.27 2.54
N HIS A 92 2.06 3.55 2.55
CA HIS A 92 3.30 3.98 1.87
C HIS A 92 3.15 3.85 0.35
N ARG A 93 3.15 4.98 -0.37
CA ARG A 93 2.93 5.06 -1.83
C ARG A 93 1.61 4.45 -2.32
N GLY A 94 0.57 4.49 -1.48
CA GLY A 94 -0.68 3.78 -1.70
C GLY A 94 -0.71 2.39 -1.09
N ASP A 95 -1.66 1.56 -1.51
CA ASP A 95 -1.77 0.20 -1.01
C ASP A 95 -0.69 -0.70 -1.61
N PHE A 96 0.08 -1.34 -0.74
CA PHE A 96 1.25 -2.15 -1.10
C PHE A 96 0.97 -3.34 -2.02
N ARG A 97 -0.30 -3.79 -2.14
CA ARG A 97 -0.69 -4.87 -3.05
C ARG A 97 -0.79 -4.43 -4.51
N TYR A 98 -0.81 -3.12 -4.75
CA TYR A 98 -0.96 -2.55 -6.08
C TYR A 98 0.31 -1.78 -6.46
N PRO A 99 0.56 -1.58 -7.77
CA PRO A 99 1.73 -0.82 -8.23
C PRO A 99 1.76 0.57 -7.62
N GLU A 100 2.87 0.95 -7.01
CA GLU A 100 3.10 2.34 -6.60
C GLU A 100 3.02 3.27 -7.83
N SER A 101 2.78 4.58 -7.61
CA SER A 101 2.59 5.54 -8.71
C SER A 101 1.35 5.26 -9.60
N SER A 102 0.33 4.56 -9.06
CA SER A 102 -0.93 4.26 -9.75
C SER A 102 -2.14 4.80 -8.99
N SER A 103 -3.24 5.05 -9.71
CA SER A 103 -4.51 5.47 -9.09
C SER A 103 -5.17 4.34 -8.31
N THR A 104 -4.96 3.10 -8.74
CA THR A 104 -5.46 1.89 -8.09
C THR A 104 -4.85 1.70 -6.70
N ALA A 105 -3.55 1.95 -6.53
CA ALA A 105 -2.93 1.89 -5.20
C ALA A 105 -3.50 2.95 -4.24
N ILE A 106 -3.75 4.17 -4.72
CA ILE A 106 -4.38 5.24 -3.93
C ILE A 106 -5.82 4.88 -3.55
N ALA A 107 -6.62 4.48 -4.53
CA ALA A 107 -8.02 4.11 -4.31
C ALA A 107 -8.14 2.91 -3.35
N ALA A 108 -7.33 1.87 -3.54
CA ALA A 108 -7.32 0.70 -2.68
C ALA A 108 -6.98 1.03 -1.23
N ALA A 109 -6.00 1.92 -0.98
CA ALA A 109 -5.67 2.34 0.38
C ALA A 109 -6.82 3.11 1.04
N LEU A 110 -7.51 3.97 0.29
CA LEU A 110 -8.67 4.70 0.82
C LEU A 110 -9.83 3.77 1.13
N ILE A 111 -10.13 2.86 0.20
CA ILE A 111 -11.14 1.82 0.36
C ILE A 111 -10.81 0.93 1.55
N ASP A 112 -9.54 0.63 1.84
CA ASP A 112 -9.14 -0.20 2.97
C ASP A 112 -8.99 0.56 4.30
N ASN A 113 -9.54 1.78 4.37
CA ASN A 113 -9.64 2.61 5.58
C ASN A 113 -8.28 2.97 6.20
N TYR A 114 -7.21 3.14 5.41
CA TYR A 114 -6.01 3.79 5.91
C TYR A 114 -6.34 5.24 6.33
N ASN A 115 -5.67 5.75 7.35
CA ASN A 115 -5.90 7.12 7.82
C ASN A 115 -5.34 8.15 6.84
N SER A 116 -4.22 7.82 6.22
CA SER A 116 -3.65 8.62 5.14
C SER A 116 -3.07 7.76 4.04
N VAL A 117 -2.91 8.36 2.87
CA VAL A 117 -2.17 7.79 1.74
C VAL A 117 -0.96 8.68 1.51
N GLU A 118 0.22 8.09 1.54
CA GLU A 118 1.45 8.78 1.15
C GLU A 118 1.70 8.53 -0.34
N ILE A 119 2.15 9.58 -1.02
CA ILE A 119 2.63 9.54 -2.40
C ILE A 119 3.87 10.41 -2.52
N ASP A 120 4.71 10.07 -3.49
CA ASP A 120 5.90 10.82 -3.82
C ASP A 120 5.66 11.68 -5.06
N VAL A 121 6.15 12.92 -5.06
CA VAL A 121 6.09 13.79 -6.24
C VAL A 121 7.46 14.29 -6.69
N MET A 122 7.64 14.29 -8.00
CA MET A 122 8.83 14.79 -8.68
C MET A 122 8.44 15.63 -9.91
N GLN A 123 9.36 16.49 -10.35
CA GLN A 123 9.20 17.24 -11.60
C GLN A 123 9.91 16.59 -12.79
N LEU A 124 9.25 16.65 -13.94
CA LEU A 124 9.83 16.38 -15.26
C LEU A 124 10.65 17.58 -15.76
N LYS A 125 11.27 17.44 -16.94
CA LYS A 125 12.10 18.50 -17.56
C LYS A 125 11.35 19.83 -17.74
N ASP A 126 10.05 19.77 -18.01
CA ASP A 126 9.19 20.94 -18.25
C ASP A 126 8.50 21.47 -16.98
N GLY A 127 8.89 20.96 -15.80
CA GLY A 127 8.30 21.34 -14.52
C GLY A 127 7.01 20.59 -14.17
N THR A 128 6.50 19.72 -15.05
CA THR A 128 5.29 18.91 -14.78
C THR A 128 5.49 18.01 -13.56
N TRP A 129 4.61 18.13 -12.57
CA TRP A 129 4.57 17.27 -11.39
C TRP A 129 4.00 15.88 -11.71
N VAL A 130 4.72 14.84 -11.30
CA VAL A 130 4.34 13.43 -11.48
C VAL A 130 4.36 12.67 -10.16
N ASN A 131 3.52 11.63 -10.03
CA ASN A 131 3.56 10.73 -8.88
C ASN A 131 4.69 9.71 -9.11
N HIS A 132 5.83 9.90 -8.45
CA HIS A 132 7.01 9.07 -8.62
C HIS A 132 8.02 9.26 -7.50
N HIS A 133 8.61 8.17 -7.02
CA HIS A 133 9.59 8.20 -5.92
C HIS A 133 11.04 8.38 -6.40
N ASP A 134 11.42 7.74 -7.50
CA ASP A 134 12.82 7.57 -7.88
C ASP A 134 13.26 8.62 -8.89
N SER A 135 14.46 9.17 -8.72
CA SER A 135 15.03 10.13 -9.70
C SER A 135 15.27 9.56 -11.10
N GLN A 136 15.12 8.24 -11.28
CA GLN A 136 15.27 7.56 -12.56
C GLN A 136 14.36 6.34 -12.67
N THR A 137 14.08 5.92 -13.91
CA THR A 137 13.33 4.69 -14.21
C THR A 137 14.13 3.41 -13.93
N GLY A 138 13.44 2.28 -13.81
CA GLY A 138 14.02 0.93 -13.70
C GLY A 138 13.29 0.05 -12.68
N ARG A 139 13.09 0.59 -11.47
CA ARG A 139 12.47 -0.13 -10.34
C ARG A 139 10.95 -0.19 -10.47
N ALA A 140 10.25 0.92 -10.18
CA ALA A 140 8.77 0.93 -10.19
C ALA A 140 8.18 1.19 -11.58
N THR A 141 8.87 1.98 -12.39
CA THR A 141 8.48 2.34 -13.76
C THR A 141 9.58 1.98 -14.73
N VAL A 142 9.24 1.48 -15.91
CA VAL A 142 10.19 1.02 -16.92
C VAL A 142 9.83 1.59 -18.28
N TYR A 143 10.84 1.93 -19.07
CA TYR A 143 10.66 2.27 -20.48
C TYR A 143 10.70 0.99 -21.32
N TYR A 144 9.99 0.91 -22.44
CA TYR A 144 9.87 -0.34 -23.20
C TYR A 144 11.21 -0.91 -23.70
N THR A 145 12.26 -0.09 -23.82
CA THR A 145 13.62 -0.54 -24.19
C THR A 145 14.40 -1.15 -23.01
N GLY A 146 13.87 -1.07 -21.79
CA GLY A 146 14.58 -1.44 -20.56
C GLY A 146 15.61 -0.41 -20.08
N GLU A 147 15.85 0.66 -20.86
CA GLU A 147 16.80 1.71 -20.50
C GLU A 147 16.31 2.56 -19.33
N ARG A 148 17.29 3.09 -18.58
CA ARG A 148 17.05 3.93 -17.41
C ARG A 148 17.23 5.39 -17.77
N PHE A 149 16.20 6.17 -17.50
CA PHE A 149 16.16 7.59 -17.79
C PHE A 149 15.95 8.37 -16.50
N LYS A 150 16.68 9.48 -16.36
CA LYS A 150 16.44 10.43 -15.29
C LYS A 150 15.12 11.17 -15.51
N LEU A 151 14.30 11.26 -14.46
CA LEU A 151 13.00 11.94 -14.54
C LEU A 151 13.14 13.42 -14.87
N GLU A 152 14.12 14.11 -14.28
CA GLU A 152 14.42 15.54 -14.53
C GLU A 152 14.72 15.87 -16.00
N ARG A 153 15.01 14.86 -16.83
CA ARG A 153 15.33 15.01 -18.26
C ARG A 153 14.23 14.51 -19.19
N MET A 154 13.19 13.90 -18.61
CA MET A 154 12.13 13.26 -19.35
C MET A 154 11.06 14.28 -19.73
N SER A 155 10.52 14.16 -20.94
CA SER A 155 9.33 14.90 -21.37
C SER A 155 8.05 14.20 -20.87
N ARG A 156 6.95 14.94 -20.77
CA ARG A 156 5.64 14.37 -20.43
C ARG A 156 5.23 13.19 -21.34
N LYS A 157 5.54 13.26 -22.64
CA LYS A 157 5.25 12.16 -23.60
C LYS A 157 6.05 10.90 -23.29
N GLN A 158 7.34 11.04 -22.95
CA GLN A 158 8.17 9.89 -22.56
C GLN A 158 7.68 9.28 -21.25
N TYR A 159 7.30 10.10 -20.27
CA TYR A 159 6.76 9.64 -18.99
C TYR A 159 5.45 8.87 -19.18
N ALA A 160 4.55 9.37 -20.02
CA ALA A 160 3.28 8.72 -20.33
C ALA A 160 3.44 7.35 -21.02
N ASN A 161 4.60 7.10 -21.65
CA ASN A 161 4.92 5.83 -22.32
C ASN A 161 5.64 4.83 -21.40
N LEU A 162 5.91 5.18 -20.14
CA LEU A 162 6.42 4.24 -19.16
C LEU A 162 5.37 3.19 -18.80
N LYS A 163 5.85 2.06 -18.30
CA LYS A 163 5.05 0.94 -17.79
C LYS A 163 5.34 0.74 -16.31
N LEU A 164 4.33 0.40 -15.54
CA LEU A 164 4.45 0.05 -14.13
C LEU A 164 4.89 -1.40 -13.95
N ARG A 165 5.50 -1.71 -12.81
CA ARG A 165 5.72 -3.09 -12.35
C ARG A 165 4.67 -3.51 -11.33
N ALA A 166 4.22 -4.76 -11.43
CA ALA A 166 3.43 -5.41 -10.39
C ALA A 166 4.27 -5.57 -9.12
N LYS A 167 3.66 -5.30 -7.96
CA LYS A 167 4.28 -5.56 -6.65
C LYS A 167 4.37 -7.07 -6.43
N GLY A 168 5.48 -7.54 -5.87
CA GLY A 168 5.70 -8.94 -5.52
C GLY A 168 6.10 -9.89 -6.67
N SER A 169 5.71 -9.62 -7.93
CA SER A 169 6.13 -10.41 -9.10
C SER A 169 7.04 -9.68 -10.07
N ASN A 170 7.16 -8.35 -9.94
CA ASN A 170 7.91 -7.46 -10.84
C ASN A 170 7.53 -7.53 -12.32
N GLU A 171 6.40 -8.17 -12.64
CA GLU A 171 5.86 -8.26 -14.00
C GLU A 171 5.57 -6.86 -14.55
N LEU A 172 5.89 -6.66 -15.83
CA LEU A 172 5.57 -5.41 -16.52
C LEU A 172 4.06 -5.39 -16.80
N LEU A 173 3.41 -4.33 -16.31
CA LEU A 173 2.00 -4.11 -16.52
C LEU A 173 1.79 -3.17 -17.71
N ASP A 174 0.73 -3.39 -18.47
CA ASP A 174 0.31 -2.49 -19.54
C ASP A 174 -0.42 -1.24 -18.98
N ILE A 175 0.16 -0.65 -17.93
CA ILE A 175 -0.39 0.50 -17.19
C ILE A 175 0.72 1.52 -17.06
N ARG A 176 0.43 2.79 -17.38
CA ARG A 176 1.38 3.89 -17.23
C ARG A 176 1.36 4.46 -15.81
N PRO A 177 2.46 5.07 -15.34
CA PRO A 177 2.42 5.89 -14.13
C PRO A 177 1.58 7.15 -14.35
N ILE A 178 1.10 7.72 -13.24
CA ILE A 178 0.20 8.87 -13.24
C ILE A 178 0.89 10.18 -12.89
N THR A 179 0.35 11.29 -13.38
CA THR A 179 0.76 12.64 -12.95
C THR A 179 0.33 12.91 -11.50
N ALA A 180 0.90 13.95 -10.86
CA ALA A 180 0.46 14.36 -9.53
C ALA A 180 -1.02 14.79 -9.54
N TYR A 181 -1.47 15.49 -10.58
CA TYR A 181 -2.87 15.90 -10.75
C TYR A 181 -3.84 14.70 -10.79
N GLU A 182 -3.46 13.65 -11.52
CA GLU A 182 -4.24 12.41 -11.59
C GLU A 182 -4.27 11.69 -10.23
N ALA A 183 -3.16 11.71 -9.49
CA ALA A 183 -3.11 11.17 -8.14
C ALA A 183 -4.03 11.92 -7.17
N PHE A 184 -4.04 13.25 -7.25
CA PHE A 184 -4.91 14.09 -6.42
C PHE A 184 -6.39 13.89 -6.75
N THR A 185 -6.71 13.78 -8.04
CA THR A 185 -8.07 13.49 -8.51
C THR A 185 -8.54 12.12 -8.04
N ALA A 186 -7.69 11.09 -8.15
CA ALA A 186 -7.99 9.77 -7.61
C ALA A 186 -8.22 9.82 -6.09
N PHE A 187 -7.34 10.49 -5.34
CA PHE A 187 -7.51 10.64 -3.89
C PHE A 187 -8.84 11.33 -3.55
N ALA A 188 -9.15 12.46 -4.20
CA ALA A 188 -10.36 13.23 -3.96
C ALA A 188 -11.64 12.42 -4.26
N ALA A 189 -11.61 11.55 -5.27
CA ALA A 189 -12.76 10.74 -5.66
C ALA A 189 -13.11 9.64 -4.65
N TYR A 190 -12.12 9.10 -3.92
CA TYR A 190 -12.31 7.95 -3.04
C TYR A 190 -12.21 8.29 -1.54
N ARG A 191 -11.69 9.46 -1.17
CA ARG A 191 -11.45 9.78 0.24
C ARG A 191 -12.75 9.84 1.05
N GLY A 192 -12.73 9.15 2.19
CA GLY A 192 -13.70 9.30 3.26
C GLY A 192 -13.37 10.50 4.16
N ALA A 193 -14.29 10.78 5.09
CA ALA A 193 -14.11 11.82 6.09
C ALA A 193 -12.88 11.52 6.97
N GLY A 194 -12.01 12.52 7.14
CA GLY A 194 -10.81 12.42 7.97
C GLY A 194 -9.61 11.73 7.31
N GLN A 195 -9.75 11.15 6.10
CA GLN A 195 -8.61 10.63 5.36
C GLN A 195 -7.79 11.76 4.73
N LEU A 196 -6.46 11.66 4.81
CA LEU A 196 -5.51 12.69 4.36
C LEU A 196 -4.55 12.17 3.29
N LEU A 197 -4.14 13.06 2.39
CA LEU A 197 -3.07 12.79 1.43
C LEU A 197 -1.75 13.36 1.95
N ASN A 198 -0.73 12.52 2.14
CA ASN A 198 0.64 12.97 2.34
C ASN A 198 1.36 13.08 1.00
N VAL A 199 1.82 14.28 0.65
CA VAL A 199 2.59 14.52 -0.57
C VAL A 199 4.06 14.71 -0.20
N GLU A 200 4.88 13.67 -0.39
CA GLU A 200 6.32 13.75 -0.19
C GLU A 200 7.03 14.34 -1.42
N ILE A 201 7.70 15.48 -1.26
CA ILE A 201 8.40 16.13 -2.36
C ILE A 201 9.84 15.63 -2.44
N LYS A 202 10.20 15.03 -3.59
CA LYS A 202 11.49 14.36 -3.83
C LYS A 202 12.41 15.09 -4.80
N SER A 203 11.92 16.11 -5.51
CA SER A 203 12.73 16.96 -6.40
C SER A 203 12.96 18.33 -5.80
N GLU A 204 14.08 18.95 -6.14
CA GLU A 204 14.31 20.38 -5.90
C GLU A 204 13.23 21.20 -6.61
N ALA A 205 12.60 22.13 -5.90
CA ALA A 205 11.60 23.02 -6.45
C ALA A 205 11.73 24.44 -5.87
N ASN A 206 11.45 25.43 -6.70
CA ASN A 206 11.41 26.83 -6.31
C ASN A 206 10.03 27.22 -5.72
N GLY A 207 9.92 28.43 -5.18
CA GLY A 207 8.70 28.88 -4.51
C GLY A 207 7.46 28.94 -5.41
N GLN A 208 7.62 29.27 -6.69
CA GLN A 208 6.52 29.29 -7.65
C GLN A 208 6.01 27.87 -7.93
N GLU A 209 6.91 26.92 -8.17
CA GLU A 209 6.57 25.52 -8.44
C GLU A 209 5.85 24.86 -7.26
N LEU A 210 6.29 25.19 -6.04
CA LEU A 210 5.64 24.76 -4.80
C LEU A 210 4.26 25.39 -4.62
N ALA A 211 4.09 26.66 -5.00
CA ALA A 211 2.78 27.33 -4.95
C ALA A 211 1.81 26.75 -5.98
N GLU A 212 2.29 26.39 -7.17
CA GLU A 212 1.51 25.69 -8.19
C GLU A 212 1.05 24.30 -7.70
N LEU A 213 1.94 23.56 -7.04
CA LEU A 213 1.62 22.27 -6.42
C LEU A 213 0.54 22.41 -5.33
N ASP A 214 0.71 23.35 -4.40
CA ASP A 214 -0.29 23.62 -3.35
C ASP A 214 -1.63 24.08 -3.93
N ASN A 215 -1.61 24.95 -4.95
CA ASN A 215 -2.82 25.37 -5.66
C ASN A 215 -3.55 24.17 -6.26
N MET A 216 -2.82 23.24 -6.90
CA MET A 216 -3.39 22.04 -7.47
C MET A 216 -4.12 21.20 -6.41
N LEU A 217 -3.50 21.00 -5.24
CA LEU A 217 -4.07 20.27 -4.11
C LEU A 217 -5.29 20.97 -3.51
N ARG A 218 -5.25 22.29 -3.29
CA ARG A 218 -6.39 23.05 -2.78
C ARG A 218 -7.62 22.93 -3.67
N HIS A 219 -7.42 22.96 -4.99
CA HIS A 219 -8.53 22.86 -5.95
C HIS A 219 -9.07 21.44 -6.12
N THR A 220 -8.21 20.42 -6.01
CA THR A 220 -8.60 19.02 -6.28
C THR A 220 -9.02 18.28 -5.01
N VAL A 221 -8.21 18.35 -3.97
CA VAL A 221 -8.42 17.60 -2.71
C VAL A 221 -9.20 18.40 -1.68
N GLY A 222 -9.07 19.73 -1.72
CA GLY A 222 -9.69 20.65 -0.76
C GLY A 222 -8.83 20.89 0.49
N ILE A 223 -9.07 22.04 1.14
CA ILE A 223 -8.37 22.47 2.35
C ILE A 223 -8.55 21.44 3.46
N GLY A 224 -7.46 21.14 4.19
CA GLY A 224 -7.46 20.17 5.28
C GLY A 224 -7.53 18.72 4.82
N GLY A 225 -7.45 18.46 3.52
CA GLY A 225 -7.44 17.11 2.95
C GLY A 225 -6.06 16.53 2.64
N TYR A 226 -5.02 17.32 2.81
CA TYR A 226 -3.66 16.94 2.46
C TYR A 226 -2.65 17.60 3.42
N TYR A 227 -1.42 17.10 3.37
CA TYR A 227 -0.25 17.70 3.98
C TYR A 227 1.00 17.37 3.16
N PHE A 228 2.11 18.05 3.46
CA PHE A 228 3.37 17.81 2.77
C PHE A 228 4.39 17.15 3.68
N SER A 229 5.27 16.35 3.08
CA SER A 229 6.52 15.93 3.72
C SER A 229 7.70 16.13 2.78
N SER A 230 8.90 16.26 3.34
CA SER A 230 10.15 16.27 2.56
C SER A 230 11.35 16.03 3.47
N SER A 231 12.42 15.48 2.89
CA SER A 231 13.73 15.44 3.55
C SER A 231 14.52 16.74 3.43
N ASP A 232 14.02 17.71 2.67
CA ASP A 232 14.61 19.05 2.55
C ASP A 232 13.87 20.05 3.46
N MET A 233 14.59 20.55 4.48
CA MET A 233 14.06 21.51 5.45
C MET A 233 13.76 22.87 4.81
N ASP A 234 14.58 23.32 3.86
CA ASP A 234 14.43 24.63 3.25
C ASP A 234 13.26 24.63 2.26
N MET A 235 12.97 23.48 1.62
CA MET A 235 11.72 23.30 0.87
C MET A 235 10.48 23.40 1.76
N LEU A 236 10.49 22.76 2.93
CA LEU A 236 9.39 22.85 3.89
C LEU A 236 9.22 24.28 4.42
N GLU A 237 10.32 25.00 4.64
CA GLU A 237 10.28 26.41 5.06
C GLU A 237 9.63 27.30 3.99
N LYS A 238 9.98 27.10 2.70
CA LYS A 238 9.30 27.79 1.58
C LYS A 238 7.80 27.47 1.55
N LEU A 239 7.44 26.19 1.71
CA LEU A 239 6.03 25.76 1.79
C LEU A 239 5.30 26.38 2.97
N ARG A 240 5.94 26.55 4.13
CA ARG A 240 5.32 27.23 5.28
C ARG A 240 4.96 28.68 4.92
N GLY A 241 5.79 29.36 4.13
CA GLY A 241 5.50 30.70 3.62
C GLY A 241 4.34 30.75 2.61
N ILE A 242 4.12 29.67 1.86
CA ILE A 242 3.04 29.54 0.86
C ILE A 242 1.72 29.16 1.52
N ASN A 243 1.75 28.18 2.42
CA ASN A 243 0.59 27.65 3.13
C ASN A 243 0.89 27.56 4.64
N PRO A 244 0.51 28.58 5.42
CA PRO A 244 0.85 28.65 6.84
C PRO A 244 0.08 27.62 7.69
N TYR A 245 -1.01 27.04 7.19
CA TYR A 245 -1.91 26.18 7.97
C TYR A 245 -1.74 24.69 7.71
N THR A 246 -1.09 24.28 6.62
CA THR A 246 -0.89 22.85 6.34
C THR A 246 0.11 22.21 7.31
N TYR A 247 -0.07 20.94 7.61
CA TYR A 247 0.95 20.18 8.34
C TYR A 247 2.18 19.97 7.44
N LEU A 248 3.38 20.03 8.03
CA LEU A 248 4.65 19.79 7.36
C LEU A 248 5.47 18.71 8.08
N GLY A 249 5.68 17.56 7.43
CA GLY A 249 6.49 16.46 7.95
C GLY A 249 7.94 16.52 7.47
N PHE A 250 8.90 16.74 8.38
CA PHE A 250 10.30 16.62 8.04
C PHE A 250 10.76 15.16 8.07
N VAL A 251 11.15 14.62 6.92
CA VAL A 251 11.63 13.25 6.76
C VAL A 251 13.12 13.20 7.01
N GLN A 252 13.52 12.74 8.20
CA GLN A 252 14.92 12.48 8.47
C GLN A 252 15.36 11.24 7.71
N GLY A 253 16.53 11.30 7.06
CA GLY A 253 17.10 10.14 6.37
C GLY A 253 17.19 8.89 7.26
N ALA A 254 17.20 7.71 6.63
CA ALA A 254 17.17 6.44 7.34
C ALA A 254 18.36 6.27 8.29
N HIS A 255 18.18 5.53 9.39
CA HIS A 255 19.27 5.28 10.32
C HIS A 255 20.44 4.59 9.59
N PRO A 256 21.71 4.94 9.85
CA PRO A 256 22.83 4.36 9.12
C PRO A 256 22.89 2.83 9.15
N THR A 257 22.60 2.21 10.29
CA THR A 257 22.51 0.74 10.39
C THR A 257 21.40 0.16 9.50
N SER A 258 20.28 0.86 9.33
CA SER A 258 19.22 0.39 8.41
C SER A 258 19.75 0.36 6.98
N VAL A 259 20.47 1.42 6.57
CA VAL A 259 21.13 1.50 5.26
C VAL A 259 22.18 0.41 5.10
N ASP A 260 23.01 0.16 6.11
CA ASP A 260 24.01 -0.90 6.07
C ASP A 260 23.40 -2.29 5.93
N LYS A 261 22.25 -2.55 6.58
CA LYS A 261 21.51 -3.81 6.47
C LYS A 261 20.95 -4.00 5.07
N VAL A 262 20.27 -3.00 4.52
CA VAL A 262 19.80 -3.03 3.12
C VAL A 262 20.97 -3.30 2.18
N ALA A 263 22.08 -2.58 2.32
CA ALA A 263 23.27 -2.77 1.48
C ALA A 263 23.88 -4.17 1.63
N ALA A 264 23.89 -4.76 2.83
CA ALA A 264 24.43 -6.09 3.07
C ALA A 264 23.53 -7.19 2.52
N ASP A 265 22.21 -7.08 2.70
CA ASP A 265 21.23 -8.05 2.19
C ASP A 265 21.27 -8.10 0.66
N LEU A 266 21.49 -6.95 0.03
CA LEU A 266 21.55 -6.82 -1.43
C LEU A 266 22.86 -7.29 -2.05
N ARG A 267 23.97 -7.30 -1.29
CA ARG A 267 25.20 -7.99 -1.72
C ARG A 267 25.01 -9.51 -1.75
N ARG A 268 24.05 -10.04 -0.99
CA ARG A 268 23.73 -11.48 -0.97
C ARG A 268 22.67 -11.84 -2.03
N GLY A 269 21.82 -10.90 -2.42
CA GLY A 269 20.81 -11.10 -3.46
C GLY A 269 21.39 -11.11 -4.87
N ALA A 270 20.84 -11.96 -5.75
CA ALA A 270 21.13 -11.93 -7.18
C ALA A 270 20.47 -10.71 -7.84
N ARG A 271 21.04 -10.19 -8.94
CA ARG A 271 20.50 -9.00 -9.66
C ARG A 271 19.07 -9.18 -10.20
N ASN A 272 18.58 -10.41 -10.24
CA ASN A 272 17.24 -10.77 -10.72
C ASN A 272 16.28 -11.19 -9.58
N ASP A 273 16.70 -11.06 -8.32
CA ASP A 273 15.81 -11.30 -7.18
C ASP A 273 14.86 -10.09 -7.02
N ASP A 274 13.59 -10.36 -6.75
CA ASP A 274 12.57 -9.34 -6.51
C ASP A 274 13.00 -8.38 -5.40
N TYR A 275 13.63 -8.91 -4.35
CA TYR A 275 14.18 -8.11 -3.26
C TYR A 275 15.25 -7.13 -3.73
N TYR A 276 16.08 -7.53 -4.71
CA TYR A 276 17.13 -6.68 -5.26
C TYR A 276 16.56 -5.50 -6.04
N GLN A 277 15.57 -5.79 -6.88
CA GLN A 277 14.90 -4.77 -7.68
C GLN A 277 14.16 -3.77 -6.78
N GLU A 278 13.42 -4.25 -5.78
CA GLU A 278 12.65 -3.39 -4.85
C GLU A 278 13.52 -2.40 -4.05
N ASN A 279 14.77 -2.75 -3.76
CA ASN A 279 15.65 -1.92 -2.94
C ASN A 279 16.76 -1.21 -3.74
N GLN A 280 16.72 -1.28 -5.07
CA GLN A 280 17.81 -0.85 -5.96
C GLN A 280 18.26 0.61 -5.74
N ASN A 281 17.36 1.56 -5.46
CA ASN A 281 17.77 2.96 -5.28
C ASN A 281 18.50 3.21 -3.96
N ILE A 282 18.17 2.44 -2.91
CA ILE A 282 18.94 2.46 -1.67
C ILE A 282 20.35 1.92 -1.94
N ILE A 283 20.50 0.93 -2.82
CA ILE A 283 21.82 0.43 -3.28
C ILE A 283 22.59 1.51 -4.00
N GLU A 284 21.97 2.17 -4.97
CA GLU A 284 22.65 3.23 -5.72
C GLU A 284 23.04 4.37 -4.83
N PHE A 285 22.19 4.75 -3.89
CA PHE A 285 22.50 5.76 -2.91
C PHE A 285 23.64 5.30 -1.97
N ALA A 286 23.55 4.09 -1.40
CA ALA A 286 24.60 3.53 -0.54
C ALA A 286 25.92 3.27 -1.28
N GLY A 287 25.87 2.98 -2.59
CA GLY A 287 27.01 2.77 -3.48
C GLY A 287 27.64 4.06 -3.99
N LYS A 288 26.82 5.05 -4.40
CA LYS A 288 27.27 6.40 -4.85
C LYS A 288 27.90 7.19 -3.71
N TYR A 289 27.37 7.07 -2.48
CA TYR A 289 27.94 7.73 -1.32
C TYR A 289 28.96 6.87 -0.57
N GLY A 290 28.82 5.55 -0.57
CA GLY A 290 29.50 4.68 0.39
C GLY A 290 28.88 4.86 1.78
N THR A 291 28.55 3.78 2.47
CA THR A 291 27.87 3.87 3.78
C THR A 291 28.66 4.68 4.82
N LYS A 292 29.99 4.74 4.68
CA LYS A 292 30.87 5.63 5.47
C LYS A 292 30.56 7.12 5.27
N ARG A 293 30.36 7.57 4.03
CA ARG A 293 30.03 8.98 3.72
C ARG A 293 28.59 9.31 4.10
N TYR A 294 27.68 8.35 3.95
CA TYR A 294 26.32 8.52 4.46
C TYR A 294 26.34 8.75 5.98
N ARG A 295 27.02 7.86 6.71
CA ARG A 295 27.21 7.97 8.17
C ARG A 295 27.80 9.32 8.59
N SER A 296 28.80 9.83 7.88
CA SER A 296 29.43 11.11 8.24
C SER A 296 28.55 12.33 7.96
N ARG A 297 27.55 12.22 7.07
CA ARG A 297 26.61 13.28 6.73
C ARG A 297 25.25 13.14 7.41
N TYR A 298 24.98 11.99 8.02
CA TYR A 298 23.74 11.70 8.72
C TYR A 298 23.53 12.69 9.87
N LYS A 299 22.38 13.35 9.87
CA LYS A 299 21.97 14.29 10.92
C LYS A 299 20.80 13.69 11.68
N ASN A 300 20.97 13.54 12.98
CA ASN A 300 19.91 13.07 13.86
C ASN A 300 19.19 14.25 14.54
N TYR A 301 17.94 14.45 14.18
CA TYR A 301 17.02 15.42 14.75
C TYR A 301 16.15 14.84 15.88
N ALA A 302 16.27 13.54 16.18
CA ALA A 302 15.58 12.91 17.30
C ALA A 302 16.21 13.26 18.67
N SER A 303 16.36 14.56 18.92
CA SER A 303 16.84 15.16 20.17
C SER A 303 16.05 16.42 20.46
N SER A 304 16.04 16.90 21.71
CA SER A 304 15.33 18.14 22.06
C SER A 304 15.81 19.36 21.25
N ALA A 305 17.12 19.44 20.97
CA ALA A 305 17.68 20.50 20.12
C ALA A 305 17.26 20.34 18.64
N GLY A 306 17.22 19.10 18.14
CA GLY A 306 16.74 18.79 16.79
C GLY A 306 15.27 19.16 16.60
N ILE A 307 14.41 18.77 17.54
CA ILE A 307 12.99 19.15 17.55
C ILE A 307 12.81 20.66 17.62
N LYS A 308 13.54 21.34 18.52
CA LYS A 308 13.49 22.80 18.60
C LYS A 308 13.86 23.44 17.26
N LYS A 309 14.91 22.94 16.59
CA LYS A 309 15.34 23.45 15.28
C LYS A 309 14.26 23.28 14.21
N ILE A 310 13.54 22.16 14.22
CA ILE A 310 12.41 21.94 13.29
C ILE A 310 11.30 22.94 13.60
N ASN A 311 10.90 23.07 14.88
CA ASN A 311 9.88 24.02 15.31
C ASN A 311 10.24 25.47 14.97
N ASP A 312 11.49 25.89 15.18
CA ASP A 312 11.96 27.25 14.90
C ASP A 312 11.81 27.59 13.39
N LYS A 313 11.99 26.60 12.49
CA LYS A 313 11.85 26.79 11.04
C LYS A 313 10.43 26.59 10.52
N LEU A 314 9.71 25.59 11.03
CA LEU A 314 8.45 25.11 10.44
C LEU A 314 7.22 25.41 11.31
N GLY A 315 7.40 25.89 12.54
CA GLY A 315 6.31 26.10 13.51
C GLY A 315 5.75 24.81 14.11
N SER A 316 4.73 24.95 14.97
CA SER A 316 4.15 23.85 15.75
C SER A 316 3.30 22.87 14.92
N ASN A 317 2.68 23.31 13.82
CA ASN A 317 1.95 22.42 12.91
C ASN A 317 2.91 21.70 11.94
N SER A 318 3.91 21.04 12.52
CA SER A 318 4.93 20.27 11.81
C SER A 318 5.23 18.99 12.59
N GLY A 319 6.08 18.14 12.04
CA GLY A 319 6.51 16.93 12.74
C GLY A 319 7.77 16.31 12.16
N LEU A 320 8.21 15.25 12.82
CA LEU A 320 9.43 14.52 12.49
C LEU A 320 9.07 13.09 12.08
N HIS A 321 9.46 12.69 10.88
CA HIS A 321 9.28 11.34 10.36
C HIS A 321 10.63 10.59 10.42
N LEU A 322 10.68 9.46 11.11
CA LEU A 322 11.91 8.76 11.47
C LEU A 322 11.94 7.33 10.97
N ASP A 323 13.10 6.86 10.50
CA ASP A 323 13.34 5.43 10.45
C ASP A 323 13.20 4.82 11.84
N ILE A 324 12.55 3.66 11.92
CA ILE A 324 12.20 3.00 13.17
C ILE A 324 13.42 2.78 14.08
N ARG A 325 14.63 2.55 13.54
CA ARG A 325 15.82 2.41 14.39
C ARG A 325 16.18 3.72 15.10
N SER A 326 16.07 4.84 14.40
CA SER A 326 16.29 6.17 14.99
C SER A 326 15.26 6.46 16.08
N PHE A 327 14.00 6.10 15.85
CA PHE A 327 12.96 6.21 16.87
C PHE A 327 13.26 5.32 18.09
N MET A 328 13.61 4.04 17.87
CA MET A 328 13.91 3.09 18.95
C MET A 328 15.14 3.46 19.77
N GLN A 329 16.11 4.18 19.19
CA GLN A 329 17.26 4.72 19.94
C GLN A 329 16.86 5.83 20.91
N ASN A 330 15.83 6.61 20.58
CA ASN A 330 15.33 7.65 21.46
C ASN A 330 13.80 7.81 21.41
N PRO A 331 13.03 6.91 22.02
CA PRO A 331 11.57 7.03 22.07
C PRO A 331 11.09 8.28 22.83
N SER A 332 11.94 8.89 23.65
CA SER A 332 11.62 10.13 24.37
C SER A 332 11.49 11.35 23.45
N VAL A 333 11.90 11.23 22.18
CA VAL A 333 11.65 12.24 21.14
C VAL A 333 10.17 12.60 21.03
N LEU A 334 9.27 11.64 21.28
CA LEU A 334 7.82 11.85 21.30
C LEU A 334 7.42 12.94 22.29
N ASN A 335 7.89 12.85 23.54
CA ASN A 335 7.63 13.86 24.58
C ASN A 335 8.26 15.21 24.24
N SER A 336 9.40 15.22 23.54
CA SER A 336 10.02 16.47 23.10
C SER A 336 9.24 17.11 21.96
N ALA A 337 8.72 16.34 21.01
CA ALA A 337 7.87 16.81 19.90
C ALA A 337 6.52 17.33 20.40
N HIS A 338 5.83 16.57 21.27
CA HIS A 338 4.53 16.96 21.82
C HIS A 338 4.58 18.26 22.62
N ARG A 339 5.72 18.57 23.27
CA ARG A 339 5.92 19.88 23.95
C ARG A 339 5.85 21.08 23.02
N TYR A 340 6.09 20.89 21.72
CA TYR A 340 5.91 21.91 20.69
C TYR A 340 4.63 21.71 19.87
N GLY A 341 3.74 20.80 20.27
CA GLY A 341 2.54 20.44 19.51
C GLY A 341 2.83 19.65 18.22
N MET A 342 4.07 19.17 18.05
CA MET A 342 4.50 18.46 16.85
C MET A 342 4.20 16.96 16.94
N LYS A 343 3.99 16.32 15.79
CA LYS A 343 3.82 14.86 15.69
C LYS A 343 5.11 14.12 15.36
N VAL A 344 5.18 12.85 15.70
CA VAL A 344 6.26 11.93 15.31
C VAL A 344 5.68 10.74 14.55
N TYR A 345 6.16 10.52 13.32
CA TYR A 345 5.83 9.33 12.54
C TYR A 345 7.06 8.44 12.43
N SER A 346 6.84 7.14 12.24
CA SER A 346 7.93 6.22 11.92
C SER A 346 7.70 5.47 10.61
N TYR A 347 8.79 5.15 9.93
CA TYR A 347 8.83 4.33 8.72
C TYR A 347 9.99 3.32 8.83
N SER A 348 10.15 2.42 7.87
CA SER A 348 11.37 1.61 7.78
C SER A 348 11.76 1.29 6.35
N ILE A 349 13.07 1.24 6.10
CA ILE A 349 13.65 0.73 4.85
C ILE A 349 14.09 -0.74 4.95
N ASN A 350 13.91 -1.39 6.10
CA ASN A 350 14.23 -2.81 6.30
C ASN A 350 12.98 -3.70 6.26
N GLY A 351 11.90 -3.22 5.65
CA GLY A 351 10.64 -3.94 5.48
C GLY A 351 9.66 -3.80 6.64
N THR A 352 8.38 -4.02 6.31
CA THR A 352 7.23 -3.90 7.22
C THR A 352 7.33 -4.80 8.44
N ASP A 353 7.76 -6.06 8.28
CA ASP A 353 7.84 -6.99 9.42
C ASP A 353 8.89 -6.54 10.45
N TYR A 354 10.02 -6.00 9.97
CA TYR A 354 11.02 -5.41 10.87
C TYR A 354 10.43 -4.22 11.62
N HIS A 355 9.79 -3.28 10.91
CA HIS A 355 9.12 -2.13 11.51
C HIS A 355 8.13 -2.54 12.59
N GLN A 356 7.23 -3.46 12.26
CA GLN A 356 6.22 -3.97 13.17
C GLN A 356 6.83 -4.66 14.39
N SER A 357 7.90 -5.45 14.20
CA SER A 357 8.61 -6.13 15.30
C SER A 357 9.28 -5.17 16.29
N GLN A 358 9.61 -3.94 15.87
CA GLN A 358 10.14 -2.93 16.76
C GLN A 358 9.01 -2.24 17.52
N LEU A 359 7.91 -1.91 16.84
CA LEU A 359 6.75 -1.27 17.45
C LEU A 359 6.14 -2.12 18.56
N THR A 360 6.09 -3.45 18.40
CA THR A 360 5.57 -4.38 19.43
C THR A 360 6.43 -4.43 20.70
N ARG A 361 7.67 -3.93 20.67
CA ARG A 361 8.56 -3.84 21.84
C ARG A 361 8.27 -2.60 22.70
N LEU A 362 7.50 -1.66 22.19
CA LEU A 362 7.13 -0.44 22.89
C LEU A 362 5.84 -0.62 23.67
N SER A 363 5.74 0.08 24.80
CA SER A 363 4.43 0.25 25.43
C SER A 363 3.55 1.15 24.55
N LYS A 364 2.22 0.99 24.65
CA LYS A 364 1.26 1.77 23.85
C LYS A 364 1.47 3.29 23.97
N ALA A 365 1.84 3.78 25.15
CA ALA A 365 2.10 5.21 25.40
C ALA A 365 3.42 5.73 24.79
N LYS A 366 4.28 4.85 24.28
CA LYS A 366 5.56 5.19 23.63
C LYS A 366 5.55 4.91 22.13
N LEU A 367 4.41 4.52 21.56
CA LEU A 367 4.27 4.40 20.11
C LEU A 367 4.36 5.80 19.47
N PRO A 368 4.86 5.91 18.23
CA PRO A 368 4.76 7.15 17.47
C PRO A 368 3.30 7.54 17.25
N ASP A 369 3.04 8.80 16.91
CA ASP A 369 1.69 9.29 16.59
C ASP A 369 1.14 8.61 15.31
N GLY A 370 2.04 8.27 14.39
CA GLY A 370 1.70 7.53 13.19
C GLY A 370 2.81 6.65 12.63
N VAL A 371 2.43 5.79 11.69
CA VAL A 371 3.31 4.86 11.00
C VAL A 371 3.05 4.92 9.50
N ILE A 372 4.12 4.95 8.71
CA ILE A 372 4.07 4.85 7.25
C ILE A 372 4.52 3.44 6.89
N VAL A 373 3.62 2.64 6.34
CA VAL A 373 3.78 1.17 6.25
C VAL A 373 3.26 0.60 4.94
N ASP A 374 3.89 -0.51 4.53
CA ASP A 374 3.36 -1.42 3.52
C ASP A 374 2.61 -2.56 4.24
N ASN A 375 1.47 -2.25 4.87
CA ASN A 375 0.65 -3.21 5.62
C ASN A 375 -0.80 -2.74 5.80
N THR A 376 -1.73 -3.67 6.00
CA THR A 376 -3.13 -3.34 6.25
C THR A 376 -3.36 -2.73 7.64
N PRO A 377 -4.33 -1.80 7.80
CA PRO A 377 -4.71 -1.29 9.11
C PRO A 377 -5.09 -2.39 10.11
N TYR A 378 -5.77 -3.45 9.62
CA TYR A 378 -6.08 -4.63 10.40
C TYR A 378 -4.83 -5.27 11.02
N LYS A 379 -3.80 -5.59 10.21
CA LYS A 379 -2.59 -6.25 10.70
C LYS A 379 -1.84 -5.41 11.73
N ILE A 380 -1.70 -4.10 11.47
CA ILE A 380 -1.06 -3.17 12.39
C ILE A 380 -1.81 -3.15 13.73
N CYS A 381 -3.12 -2.92 13.68
CA CYS A 381 -3.95 -2.83 14.87
C CYS A 381 -4.03 -4.15 15.64
N GLN A 382 -4.07 -5.28 14.94
CA GLN A 382 -4.11 -6.58 15.59
C GLN A 382 -2.79 -6.90 16.30
N LYS A 383 -1.64 -6.68 15.64
CA LYS A 383 -0.33 -6.96 16.23
C LYS A 383 0.00 -6.02 17.41
N LEU A 384 -0.40 -4.75 17.38
CA LEU A 384 -0.08 -3.78 18.45
C LEU A 384 -1.13 -3.72 19.57
N PHE A 385 -2.41 -3.87 19.24
CA PHE A 385 -3.51 -3.60 20.18
C PHE A 385 -4.41 -4.80 20.44
N LYS A 386 -4.22 -5.93 19.74
CA LYS A 386 -5.11 -7.11 19.77
C LYS A 386 -6.55 -6.72 19.46
N ALA A 387 -6.72 -5.93 18.40
CA ALA A 387 -7.96 -5.26 18.05
C ALA A 387 -9.10 -6.20 17.57
N ALA A 388 -8.79 -7.44 17.21
CA ALA A 388 -9.73 -8.42 16.68
C ALA A 388 -9.81 -9.69 17.53
N ILE A 389 -9.90 -9.53 18.86
CA ILE A 389 -10.15 -10.66 19.78
C ILE A 389 -11.62 -11.09 19.67
N PRO A 390 -11.92 -12.41 19.57
CA PRO A 390 -13.30 -12.91 19.57
C PRO A 390 -14.02 -12.61 20.89
N LYS A 391 -15.21 -12.02 20.79
CA LYS A 391 -16.06 -11.70 21.94
C LYS A 391 -16.96 -12.86 22.36
N LYS A 392 -17.10 -13.89 21.51
CA LYS A 392 -17.89 -15.11 21.73
C LYS A 392 -19.38 -14.81 22.00
N ARG A 393 -19.93 -13.76 21.38
CA ARG A 393 -21.34 -13.39 21.48
C ARG A 393 -22.19 -14.02 20.38
N TYR A 394 -21.61 -14.23 19.21
CA TYR A 394 -22.26 -14.92 18.10
C TYR A 394 -21.95 -16.42 18.13
N GLN A 395 -22.96 -17.26 17.86
CA GLN A 395 -22.82 -18.71 17.73
C GLN A 395 -23.04 -19.11 16.26
N PRO A 396 -21.98 -19.42 15.51
CA PRO A 396 -22.11 -19.69 14.08
C PRO A 396 -22.80 -21.02 13.77
N LEU A 397 -23.51 -21.04 12.65
CA LEU A 397 -24.30 -22.18 12.20
C LEU A 397 -23.55 -23.04 11.18
N THR A 398 -22.83 -22.41 10.26
CA THR A 398 -22.20 -23.05 9.11
C THR A 398 -20.80 -23.54 9.44
N ALA A 399 -20.24 -24.37 8.56
CA ALA A 399 -18.88 -24.84 8.70
C ALA A 399 -17.90 -23.66 8.71
N ALA A 400 -18.03 -22.74 7.75
CA ALA A 400 -17.14 -21.58 7.61
C ALA A 400 -17.24 -20.64 8.83
N GLY A 401 -18.45 -20.35 9.31
CA GLY A 401 -18.64 -19.52 10.49
C GLY A 401 -18.04 -20.14 11.75
N LYS A 402 -18.22 -21.45 11.96
CA LYS A 402 -17.63 -22.19 13.09
C LYS A 402 -16.11 -22.17 13.05
N TYR A 403 -15.52 -22.34 11.86
CA TYR A 403 -14.08 -22.21 11.66
C TYR A 403 -13.58 -20.83 12.08
N ILE A 404 -14.19 -19.75 11.56
CA ILE A 404 -13.83 -18.36 11.93
C ILE A 404 -13.92 -18.11 13.44
N ALA A 405 -14.99 -18.59 14.08
CA ALA A 405 -15.17 -18.43 15.53
C ALA A 405 -14.14 -19.22 16.34
N SER A 406 -13.67 -20.36 15.81
CA SER A 406 -12.63 -21.19 16.44
C SER A 406 -11.22 -20.65 16.29
N LEU A 407 -10.97 -19.77 15.31
CA LEU A 407 -9.63 -19.26 15.00
C LEU A 407 -9.04 -18.56 16.24
N PRO A 408 -7.74 -18.79 16.56
CA PRO A 408 -7.05 -18.08 17.62
C PRO A 408 -6.91 -16.57 17.38
N SER A 409 -6.53 -15.81 18.42
CA SER A 409 -6.36 -14.36 18.28
C SER A 409 -5.23 -13.96 17.33
N ASP A 410 -4.24 -14.81 17.09
CA ASP A 410 -3.12 -14.53 16.18
C ASP A 410 -3.37 -15.01 14.74
N ALA A 411 -4.58 -15.45 14.39
CA ALA A 411 -4.93 -15.77 13.00
C ALA A 411 -4.81 -14.55 12.07
N ASP A 412 -4.28 -14.75 10.86
CA ASP A 412 -4.09 -13.73 9.83
C ASP A 412 -5.30 -13.64 8.90
N PHE A 413 -6.25 -12.76 9.23
CA PHE A 413 -7.48 -12.62 8.47
C PHE A 413 -7.30 -11.99 7.07
N ASP A 414 -6.17 -11.34 6.76
CA ASP A 414 -5.90 -10.93 5.37
C ASP A 414 -5.77 -12.15 4.45
N ARG A 415 -5.48 -13.32 5.03
CA ARG A 415 -5.38 -14.62 4.35
C ARG A 415 -6.57 -15.52 4.64
N LEU A 416 -7.74 -14.97 5.00
CA LEU A 416 -8.93 -15.76 5.33
C LEU A 416 -9.32 -16.73 4.21
N ASN A 417 -9.31 -16.27 2.95
CA ASN A 417 -9.68 -17.13 1.81
C ASN A 417 -8.75 -18.34 1.68
N GLU A 418 -7.45 -18.16 1.95
CA GLU A 418 -6.49 -19.26 1.99
C GLU A 418 -6.73 -20.18 3.20
N MET A 419 -7.02 -19.59 4.36
CA MET A 419 -7.34 -20.34 5.59
C MET A 419 -8.59 -21.21 5.46
N LEU A 420 -9.61 -20.78 4.73
CA LEU A 420 -10.80 -21.60 4.47
C LEU A 420 -10.47 -22.94 3.80
N GLY A 421 -9.38 -22.99 3.02
CA GLY A 421 -8.86 -24.22 2.42
C GLY A 421 -8.24 -25.21 3.42
N TYR A 422 -7.90 -24.76 4.63
CA TYR A 422 -7.30 -25.60 5.69
C TYR A 422 -8.30 -25.99 6.80
N GLN A 423 -9.57 -25.69 6.58
CA GLN A 423 -10.60 -25.86 7.59
C GLN A 423 -10.76 -27.32 8.02
N GLN A 424 -10.75 -28.27 7.07
CA GLN A 424 -11.03 -29.68 7.34
C GLN A 424 -9.88 -30.34 8.10
N GLU A 425 -8.66 -29.88 7.85
CA GLU A 425 -7.42 -30.34 8.45
C GLU A 425 -7.16 -29.67 9.82
N GLY A 426 -7.95 -28.66 10.18
CA GLY A 426 -7.85 -27.97 11.46
C GLY A 426 -6.62 -27.07 11.58
N TYR A 427 -6.14 -26.52 10.45
CA TYR A 427 -5.04 -25.56 10.45
C TYR A 427 -5.54 -24.13 10.19
N TYR A 428 -4.71 -23.15 10.53
CA TYR A 428 -4.89 -21.74 10.25
C TYR A 428 -3.54 -21.07 10.01
N ILE A 429 -3.55 -19.91 9.37
CA ILE A 429 -2.35 -19.12 9.14
C ILE A 429 -2.24 -18.08 10.24
N SER A 430 -1.13 -18.08 10.96
CA SER A 430 -0.81 -17.13 12.03
C SER A 430 -0.09 -15.91 11.48
N LEU A 431 -0.40 -14.74 12.05
CA LEU A 431 0.24 -13.45 11.81
C LEU A 431 1.77 -13.45 12.04
N ASN A 432 2.30 -14.43 12.78
CA ASN A 432 3.68 -14.45 13.24
C ASN A 432 4.48 -15.70 12.87
N SER A 433 3.84 -16.82 12.50
CA SER A 433 4.56 -18.10 12.35
C SER A 433 4.02 -19.01 11.26
N GLY A 434 3.28 -18.47 10.29
CA GLY A 434 2.73 -19.26 9.19
C GLY A 434 1.66 -20.26 9.67
N LEU A 435 1.59 -21.42 9.02
CA LEU A 435 0.54 -22.43 9.27
C LEU A 435 0.68 -23.06 10.68
N LYS A 436 -0.42 -23.09 11.43
CA LYS A 436 -0.54 -23.65 12.79
C LYS A 436 -1.82 -24.46 12.93
N SER A 437 -1.87 -25.42 13.86
CA SER A 437 -3.09 -26.16 14.17
C SER A 437 -3.98 -25.41 15.17
N ILE A 438 -5.30 -25.41 14.96
CA ILE A 438 -6.30 -24.73 15.81
C ILE A 438 -6.39 -25.40 17.19
N ALA A 439 -6.21 -26.71 17.22
CA ALA A 439 -5.93 -27.46 18.44
C ALA A 439 -4.43 -27.77 18.47
N SER A 440 -3.77 -27.68 19.64
CA SER A 440 -2.77 -28.70 19.93
C SER A 440 -3.52 -30.01 19.87
N ALA A 441 -3.55 -30.66 18.71
CA ALA A 441 -4.03 -32.01 18.64
C ALA A 441 -3.11 -32.78 19.58
N LYS A 442 -3.58 -33.04 20.80
CA LYS A 442 -3.23 -34.27 21.51
C LYS A 442 -3.82 -35.40 20.68
N THR A 443 -3.35 -35.56 19.44
CA THR A 443 -3.16 -36.89 18.93
C THR A 443 -2.24 -37.49 19.97
N LYS A 444 -2.78 -38.38 20.82
CA LYS A 444 -1.93 -39.42 21.39
C LYS A 444 -1.17 -39.92 20.19
N THR A 445 0.12 -39.65 20.13
CA THR A 445 1.01 -40.35 19.22
C THR A 445 0.76 -41.79 19.57
N GLN A 446 -0.07 -42.49 18.79
CA GLN A 446 0.11 -43.91 18.67
C GLN A 446 1.59 -44.01 18.33
N LYS A 447 2.36 -44.66 19.21
CA LYS A 447 3.72 -45.04 18.88
C LYS A 447 3.57 -45.79 17.56
N ALA A 448 3.81 -45.10 16.44
CA ALA A 448 4.17 -45.76 15.23
C ALA A 448 5.43 -46.52 15.63
N THR A 449 5.29 -47.84 15.77
CA THR A 449 6.42 -48.74 15.79
C THR A 449 7.25 -48.36 14.58
N ARG A 450 8.32 -47.59 14.81
CA ARG A 450 9.33 -47.28 13.81
C ARG A 450 9.83 -48.63 13.31
N LYS A 451 9.32 -49.10 12.17
CA LYS A 451 10.11 -49.98 11.33
C LYS A 451 11.28 -49.12 10.89
N ILE A 452 12.46 -49.49 11.35
CA ILE A 452 13.72 -48.88 10.97
C ILE A 452 13.78 -48.99 9.44
N ALA A 453 13.69 -47.85 8.75
CA ALA A 453 13.95 -47.82 7.32
C ALA A 453 15.41 -48.21 7.12
N ASN A 454 15.70 -49.08 6.14
CA ASN A 454 17.07 -49.40 5.77
C ASN A 454 17.77 -48.10 5.39
N THR A 455 18.74 -47.69 6.19
CA THR A 455 19.64 -46.58 5.88
C THR A 455 20.86 -47.12 5.16
N ASP A 456 21.46 -46.32 4.29
CA ASP A 456 22.76 -46.65 3.72
C ASP A 456 23.87 -46.60 4.80
N ALA A 457 25.10 -46.94 4.41
CA ALA A 457 26.26 -46.94 5.31
C ALA A 457 26.60 -45.56 5.93
N PHE A 458 25.94 -44.49 5.47
CA PHE A 458 26.14 -43.11 5.93
C PHE A 458 24.91 -42.54 6.65
N GLY A 459 23.87 -43.34 6.86
CA GLY A 459 22.70 -42.96 7.65
C GLY A 459 21.63 -42.18 6.87
N PHE A 460 21.71 -42.15 5.54
CA PHE A 460 20.63 -41.58 4.71
C PHE A 460 19.52 -42.60 4.50
N PRO A 461 18.23 -42.19 4.54
CA PRO A 461 17.13 -43.09 4.24
C PRO A 461 17.18 -43.50 2.76
N ILE A 462 17.15 -44.81 2.50
CA ILE A 462 17.03 -45.33 1.15
C ILE A 462 15.57 -45.08 0.71
N ILE A 463 15.38 -44.17 -0.25
CA ILE A 463 14.09 -43.96 -0.90
C ILE A 463 13.98 -45.05 -1.98
N VAL A 464 12.99 -45.92 -1.84
CA VAL A 464 12.60 -46.88 -2.87
C VAL A 464 11.31 -46.33 -3.48
N ASP A 465 11.29 -46.12 -4.79
CA ASP A 465 10.10 -45.63 -5.49
C ASP A 465 8.90 -46.55 -5.17
N GLU A 466 7.80 -45.98 -4.70
CA GLU A 466 6.56 -46.73 -4.50
C GLU A 466 5.98 -47.14 -5.85
N GLU A 467 5.47 -48.38 -5.95
CA GLU A 467 4.73 -48.83 -7.12
C GLU A 467 3.50 -47.94 -7.34
N ILE A 468 3.45 -47.32 -8.51
CA ILE A 468 2.35 -46.46 -8.92
C ILE A 468 1.10 -47.35 -9.13
N ASP A 469 0.10 -47.20 -8.26
CA ASP A 469 -1.22 -47.78 -8.46
C ASP A 469 -1.91 -47.10 -9.64
N THR A 470 -2.08 -47.84 -10.73
CA THR A 470 -2.69 -47.35 -11.98
C THR A 470 -4.20 -47.57 -12.04
N THR A 471 -4.85 -48.05 -10.97
CA THR A 471 -6.25 -48.51 -11.06
C THR A 471 -7.32 -47.47 -10.78
N ASN A 472 -7.00 -46.27 -10.26
CA ASN A 472 -8.02 -45.25 -9.95
C ASN A 472 -7.72 -43.85 -10.53
N SER A 473 -8.20 -43.64 -11.76
CA SER A 473 -8.83 -42.41 -12.30
C SER A 473 -8.35 -41.02 -11.84
N LYS A 474 -7.48 -40.41 -12.66
CA LYS A 474 -7.65 -39.13 -13.41
C LYS A 474 -6.27 -38.68 -13.89
N THR A 475 -6.08 -38.65 -15.21
CA THR A 475 -4.81 -38.38 -15.88
C THR A 475 -4.16 -37.07 -15.40
N ILE A 476 -2.93 -37.17 -14.87
CA ILE A 476 -2.02 -36.03 -14.76
C ILE A 476 -1.22 -35.96 -16.06
N ILE A 477 -1.44 -34.93 -16.88
CA ILE A 477 -0.59 -34.64 -18.04
C ILE A 477 0.50 -33.69 -17.57
N LEU A 478 1.73 -34.20 -17.45
CA LEU A 478 2.94 -33.38 -17.29
C LEU A 478 3.57 -33.19 -18.67
N THR A 479 3.47 -31.98 -19.22
CA THR A 479 4.23 -31.59 -20.42
C THR A 479 5.56 -31.00 -19.97
N LEU A 480 6.64 -31.77 -20.13
CA LEU A 480 8.00 -31.27 -19.91
C LEU A 480 8.47 -30.50 -21.17
N PRO A 481 9.23 -29.40 -21.01
CA PRO A 481 9.84 -28.72 -22.16
C PRO A 481 10.89 -29.64 -22.80
N SER A 482 10.80 -29.84 -24.12
CA SER A 482 11.77 -30.65 -24.87
C SER A 482 13.12 -29.93 -24.90
N SER A 483 14.13 -30.54 -24.28
CA SER A 483 15.52 -30.23 -24.56
C SER A 483 15.88 -30.86 -25.91
N ASN A 484 15.86 -30.07 -26.98
CA ASN A 484 16.76 -30.23 -28.12
C ASN A 484 16.87 -28.88 -28.82
N ASN A 485 18.11 -28.36 -28.82
CA ASN A 485 18.56 -27.43 -29.84
C ASN A 485 18.51 -28.17 -31.19
N ASP A 486 17.77 -27.61 -32.13
CA ASP A 486 18.25 -27.31 -33.48
C ASP A 486 17.63 -25.97 -33.92
#